data_AF-A0A1X2I9I4-F1
#
_entry.id   AF-A0A1X2I9I4-F1
#
_cell.length_a   1.000
_cell.length_b   1.000
_cell.length_c   1.000
_cell.angle_alpha   90.00
_cell.angle_beta   90.00
_cell.angle_gamma   90.00
#
_symmetry.space_group_name_H-M   'P 1'
#
loop_
_entity.id
_entity.type
_entity.pdbx_description
1 polymer ?
#
loop_
_entity_poly.entity_id
_entity_poly.type
_entity_poly.pdbx_seq_one_letter_code
_entity_poly.pdbx_strand_id
1 'polypeptide(L)' 'SISCANCHTNTTPLWRRDADGKNICNACGLYYKLHMTHRPVTMMRSVIKRRKR' A
#
# COMPACT_ATOMS: atom_id res chain seq x y z
N SER A 1 -9.04 5.74 -12.93
CA SER A 1 -8.57 4.55 -12.20
C SER A 1 -7.48 4.98 -11.23
N ILE A 2 -7.53 4.60 -9.95
CA ILE A 2 -6.51 4.97 -8.96
C ILE A 2 -5.58 3.77 -8.75
N SER A 3 -4.27 4.02 -8.69
CA SER A 3 -3.24 2.99 -8.56
C SER A 3 -2.21 3.40 -7.52
N CYS A 4 -1.70 2.43 -6.77
CA CYS A 4 -0.62 2.69 -5.81
C CYS A 4 0.65 3.12 -6.54
N ALA A 5 1.25 4.25 -6.15
CA ALA A 5 2.50 4.73 -6.74
C ALA A 5 3.71 3.81 -6.45
N ASN A 6 3.64 2.97 -5.41
CA ASN A 6 4.74 2.08 -5.03
C ASN A 6 4.61 0.66 -5.60
N CYS A 7 3.42 0.06 -5.51
CA CYS A 7 3.22 -1.36 -5.87
C CYS A 7 2.18 -1.56 -6.97
N HIS A 8 1.68 -0.47 -7.57
CA HIS A 8 0.73 -0.46 -8.68
C HIS A 8 -0.59 -1.21 -8.47
N THR A 9 -0.88 -1.70 -7.26
CA THR A 9 -2.18 -2.32 -6.97
C THR A 9 -3.30 -1.31 -7.23
N ASN A 10 -4.37 -1.77 -7.87
CA ASN A 10 -5.63 -1.04 -8.02
C ASN A 10 -6.65 -1.41 -6.93
N THR A 11 -6.31 -2.37 -6.07
CA THR A 11 -7.18 -2.85 -5.00
C THR A 11 -6.51 -2.66 -3.66
N THR A 12 -7.18 -1.96 -2.76
CA THR A 12 -6.75 -1.75 -1.37
C THR A 12 -7.96 -1.44 -0.51
N PRO A 13 -8.02 -1.88 0.76
CA PRO A 13 -9.13 -1.55 1.65
C PRO A 13 -9.15 -0.06 2.03
N LEU A 14 -8.01 0.63 1.93
CA LEU A 14 -7.87 2.05 2.22
C LEU A 14 -6.76 2.63 1.34
N TRP A 15 -7.02 3.79 0.75
CA TRP A 15 -6.03 4.61 0.07
C TRP A 15 -5.40 5.59 1.05
N ARG A 16 -4.08 5.77 0.94
CA ARG A 16 -3.31 6.74 1.72
C ARG A 16 -2.60 7.69 0.75
N ARG A 17 -2.18 8.85 1.25
CA ARG A 17 -1.26 9.77 0.54
C ARG A 17 0.10 9.72 1.20
N ASP A 18 1.16 9.69 0.40
CA ASP A 18 2.53 9.89 0.90
C ASP A 18 2.83 11.39 1.10
N ALA A 19 4.06 11.70 1.51
CA ALA A 19 4.52 13.07 1.72
C ALA A 19 4.56 13.90 0.43
N ASP A 20 4.72 13.26 -0.73
CA ASP A 20 4.68 13.89 -2.06
C ASP A 20 3.24 14.08 -2.58
N GLY A 21 2.23 13.64 -1.81
CA GLY A 21 0.83 13.66 -2.22
C GLY A 21 0.42 12.56 -3.20
N LYS A 22 1.28 11.57 -3.48
CA LYS A 22 0.97 10.44 -4.35
C LYS A 22 0.06 9.45 -3.64
N ASN A 23 -0.84 8.85 -4.41
CA ASN A 23 -1.75 7.83 -3.91
C ASN A 23 -1.00 6.51 -3.69
N ILE A 24 -1.06 5.97 -2.48
CA ILE A 24 -0.45 4.69 -2.11
C ILE A 24 -1.48 3.79 -1.42
N CYS A 25 -1.31 2.47 -1.54
CA CYS A 25 -2.19 1.53 -0.86
C CYS A 25 -1.92 1.49 0.65
N ASN A 26 -2.86 0.96 1.42
CA ASN A 26 -2.74 0.87 2.88
C ASN A 26 -1.48 0.13 3.30
N ALA A 27 -1.14 -0.98 2.62
CA ALA A 27 0.03 -1.78 2.95
C ALA A 27 1.34 -1.01 2.72
N CYS A 28 1.45 -0.26 1.62
CA CYS A 28 2.65 0.55 1.34
C CYS A 28 2.80 1.69 2.35
N GLY A 29 1.71 2.39 2.67
CA GLY A 29 1.76 3.48 3.65
C GLY A 29 2.09 3.02 5.07
N LEU A 30 1.52 1.88 5.50
CA LEU A 30 1.85 1.30 6.79
C LEU A 30 3.31 0.81 6.84
N TYR A 31 3.79 0.18 5.77
CA TYR A 31 5.17 -0.29 5.69
C TYR A 31 6.17 0.87 5.79
N TYR A 32 5.96 1.94 5.00
CA TYR A 32 6.83 3.12 5.04
C TYR A 32 6.82 3.79 6.43
N LYS A 33 5.64 3.90 7.07
CA LYS A 33 5.54 4.46 8.42
C LYS A 33 6.33 3.65 9.47
N LEU A 34 6.41 2.33 9.32
CA LEU A 34 7.10 1.45 10.27
C LEU A 34 8.59 1.30 9.99
N HIS A 35 8.99 1.26 8.72
CA HIS A 35 10.35 0.92 8.33
C HIS A 35 11.14 2.09 7.71
N MET A 36 10.48 3.24 7.48
CA MET A 36 11.05 4.40 6.78
C MET A 36 11.65 4.06 5.40
N THR A 37 11.17 2.98 4.78
CA THR A 37 11.61 2.51 3.47
C THR A 37 10.42 2.02 2.65
N HIS A 38 10.59 1.99 1.33
CA HIS A 38 9.56 1.55 0.40
C HIS A 38 9.30 0.05 0.51
N ARG A 39 8.03 -0.33 0.41
CA ARG A 39 7.61 -1.73 0.51
C ARG A 39 8.16 -2.52 -0.68
N PRO A 40 8.97 -3.57 -0.45
CA PRO A 40 9.52 -4.35 -1.55
C PRO A 40 8.39 -5.10 -2.27
N VAL A 41 8.49 -5.16 -3.60
CA VAL A 41 7.47 -5.78 -4.47
C VAL A 41 7.32 -7.27 -4.17
N THR A 42 8.39 -7.94 -3.72
CA THR A 42 8.39 -9.35 -3.30
C THR A 42 7.43 -9.65 -2.14
N MET A 43 7.07 -8.65 -1.34
CA MET A 43 6.10 -8.81 -0.25
C MET A 43 4.65 -8.60 -0.72
N MET A 44 4.42 -8.17 -1.97
CA MET A 44 3.08 -7.96 -2.50
C MET A 44 2.31 -9.29 -2.58
N ARG A 45 1.10 -9.27 -2.04
CA ARG A 45 0.16 -10.38 -2.15
C ARG A 45 -1.00 -9.92 -3.03
N SER A 46 -1.37 -10.75 -4.00
CA SER A 46 -2.52 -10.53 -4.88
C SER A 46 -3.85 -10.65 -4.14
N VAL A 47 -3.89 -11.45 -3.06
CA VAL A 47 -5.11 -11.70 -2.28
C VAL A 47 -5.11 -10.88 -0.98
N ILE A 48 -6.10 -10.00 -0.82
CA ILE A 48 -6.35 -9.25 0.41
C ILE A 48 -7.09 -10.15 1.40
N LYS A 49 -6.39 -10.60 2.45
CA LYS A 49 -7.00 -11.38 3.53
C LYS A 49 -7.81 -10.46 4.47
N ARG A 50 -9.10 -10.75 4.63
CA ARG A 50 -9.92 -10.13 5.69
C ARG A 50 -9.57 -10.75 7.04
N ARG A 51 -9.39 -9.92 8.06
CA ARG A 51 -9.29 -10.38 9.46
C ARG A 51 -10.70 -10.41 10.05
N LYS A 52 -11.04 -11.44 10.85
CA LYS A 52 -12.21 -11.37 11.74
C LYS A 52 -11.90 -10.28 12.79
N ARG A 53 -12.81 -9.33 12.92
CA ARG A 53 -12.72 -8.25 13.92
C ARG A 53 -13.25 -8.74 15.25
#